data_AF-A0A1X7H679-F1
#
_entry.id   AF-A0A1X7H679-F1
#
_cell.length_a   1.000
_cell.length_b   1.000
_cell.length_c   1.000
_cell.angle_alpha   90.00
_cell.angle_beta   90.00
_cell.angle_gamma   90.00
#
_symmetry.space_group_name_H-M   'P 1'
#
loop_
_entity.id
_entity.type
_entity.pdbx_description
1 polymer ?
#
loop_
_entity_poly.entity_id
_entity_poly.type
_entity_poly.pdbx_seq_one_letter_code
_entity_poly.pdbx_strand_id
1 'polypeptide(L)'
;MNNTTTNKNIETLNQNNLDWSLIQSQMKNKLGVEIYESWLKKINFVEEFNNYILLTVPTRFIRDWITSRYLDQILQIIKAHKKDIIRIEFKIAELKSSKKDVGEEITKDTINDKNVSFIKDSYLQYNRIDPNKRFDNFLTGSSNKLAYEASIKVSENISHYNPLYIYGGVGMGKTHLLNSIGLELKKDNKVMFISAERFMYQFVKSIKTNDMVKFKEYFRNTDILLIDDIQFMNGKEAMQEEFFHTFNALLDKGSQIIVSADRAPNKLSRIQERIKSRFSGGLVIDIQKPDYELRKKIVIQKTEELNKLYSDQINISKEIQEYISTEITTSIRELVGAINRIISFSRIYNKAPNLAETKVVLKDLLNISENKVTIDLIQTLVCRFFKISKNEMLSSRRSRYLVRPRQTAIYLTKILTSKSLPEIGREFSNRDHTTIIHSVKTIEKLKEKDPEMVENINKLKNQILYNNKDNEI
;
A
#
# COMPACT_ATOMS: atom_id res chain seq x y z
N MET A 1 70.80 -33.28 -4.17
CA MET A 1 70.53 -32.17 -3.23
C MET A 1 69.24 -31.51 -3.70
N ASN A 2 68.12 -32.00 -3.18
CA ASN A 2 67.26 -31.28 -2.22
C ASN A 2 66.18 -30.49 -2.96
N ASN A 3 64.91 -30.45 -2.56
CA ASN A 3 64.04 -31.35 -1.80
C ASN A 3 62.66 -30.69 -1.93
N THR A 4 61.64 -31.49 -2.16
CA THR A 4 60.22 -31.22 -1.85
C THR A 4 60.03 -30.66 -0.44
N THR A 5 59.36 -29.50 -0.31
CA THR A 5 58.58 -28.99 0.84
C THR A 5 58.17 -27.53 0.51
N THR A 6 56.98 -26.98 0.69
CA THR A 6 55.72 -27.38 1.34
C THR A 6 54.66 -26.37 0.90
N ASN A 7 53.65 -26.81 0.14
CA ASN A 7 52.35 -26.16 0.08
C ASN A 7 51.65 -26.42 1.42
N LYS A 8 51.81 -25.52 2.39
CA LYS A 8 51.03 -25.43 3.64
C LYS A 8 51.37 -24.10 4.30
N ASN A 9 50.35 -23.43 4.82
CA ASN A 9 50.38 -22.15 5.56
C ASN A 9 49.98 -20.90 4.78
N ILE A 10 48.75 -20.91 4.22
CA ILE A 10 47.85 -19.74 4.31
C ILE A 10 46.46 -20.26 4.69
N GLU A 11 46.40 -21.03 5.78
CA GLU A 11 45.21 -21.12 6.63
C GLU A 11 45.59 -20.42 7.93
N THR A 12 44.62 -19.71 8.54
CA THR A 12 44.70 -18.94 9.80
C THR A 12 45.08 -17.46 9.72
N LEU A 13 44.27 -16.69 8.99
CA LEU A 13 43.90 -15.34 9.45
C LEU A 13 42.43 -15.40 9.89
N ASN A 14 42.21 -15.44 11.20
CA ASN A 14 40.90 -15.43 11.84
C ASN A 14 40.05 -14.27 11.32
N GLN A 15 39.19 -14.54 10.35
CA GLN A 15 38.03 -13.70 10.09
C GLN A 15 37.09 -13.87 11.29
N ASN A 16 36.92 -12.80 12.06
CA ASN A 16 35.87 -12.70 13.06
C ASN A 16 34.52 -12.91 12.38
N ASN A 17 34.05 -14.14 12.24
CA ASN A 17 32.72 -14.42 11.69
C ASN A 17 31.67 -13.92 12.67
N LEU A 18 30.66 -13.23 12.16
CA LEU A 18 29.54 -12.74 12.95
C LEU A 18 28.77 -13.93 13.55
N ASP A 19 28.78 -14.07 14.87
CA ASP A 19 28.04 -15.13 15.56
C ASP A 19 26.54 -14.81 15.55
N TRP A 20 25.84 -15.38 14.57
CA TRP A 20 24.40 -15.18 14.39
C TRP A 20 23.58 -15.73 15.57
N SER A 21 24.05 -16.78 16.24
CA SER A 21 23.34 -17.39 17.36
C SER A 21 23.29 -16.46 18.59
N LEU A 22 24.39 -15.74 18.83
CA LEU A 22 24.49 -14.73 19.88
C LEU A 22 23.60 -13.51 19.59
N ILE A 23 23.56 -13.07 18.33
CA ILE A 23 22.70 -11.98 17.87
C ILE A 23 21.22 -12.35 18.03
N GLN A 24 20.85 -13.58 17.67
CA GLN A 24 19.51 -14.11 17.85
C GLN A 24 19.09 -14.14 19.34
N SER A 25 19.99 -14.58 20.23
CA SER A 25 19.76 -14.54 21.68
C SER A 25 19.57 -13.11 22.21
N GLN A 26 20.36 -12.15 21.74
CA GLN A 26 20.22 -10.75 22.13
C GLN A 26 18.95 -10.09 21.58
N MET A 27 18.53 -10.44 20.36
CA MET A 27 17.23 -10.03 19.81
C MET A 27 16.09 -10.55 20.69
N LYS A 28 16.16 -11.81 21.13
CA LYS A 28 15.18 -12.41 22.03
C LYS A 28 15.09 -11.67 23.37
N ASN A 29 16.23 -11.30 23.95
CA ASN A 29 16.29 -10.61 25.24
C ASN A 29 15.84 -9.14 25.16
N LYS A 30 16.24 -8.39 24.11
CA LYS A 30 15.90 -6.96 23.99
C LYS A 30 14.50 -6.69 23.42
N LEU A 31 14.06 -7.51 22.46
CA LEU A 31 12.80 -7.29 21.73
C LEU A 31 11.66 -8.13 22.31
N GLY A 32 11.94 -9.01 23.27
CA GLY A 32 10.97 -9.86 23.93
C GLY A 32 10.75 -11.19 23.20
N VAL A 33 10.43 -12.22 24.00
CA VAL A 33 10.29 -13.61 23.55
C VAL A 33 9.18 -13.76 22.51
N GLU A 34 8.05 -13.08 22.70
CA GLU A 34 6.89 -13.15 21.80
C GLU A 34 7.20 -12.58 20.41
N ILE A 35 7.87 -11.43 20.34
CA ILE A 35 8.26 -10.78 19.08
C ILE A 35 9.33 -11.60 18.37
N TYR A 36 10.28 -12.15 19.14
CA TYR A 36 11.34 -12.99 18.60
C TYR A 36 10.77 -14.26 17.94
N GLU A 37 9.95 -15.03 18.64
CA GLU A 37 9.34 -16.25 18.09
C GLU A 37 8.45 -15.96 16.88
N SER A 38 7.72 -14.84 16.91
CA SER A 38 6.73 -14.50 15.88
C SER A 38 7.35 -13.98 14.58
N TRP A 39 8.45 -13.22 14.66
CA TRP A 39 8.97 -12.45 13.52
C TRP A 39 10.47 -12.57 13.28
N LEU A 40 11.28 -12.59 14.33
CA LEU A 40 12.74 -12.47 14.21
C LEU A 40 13.45 -13.82 14.07
N LYS A 41 12.88 -14.90 14.63
CA LYS A 41 13.40 -16.27 14.52
C LYS A 41 13.49 -16.75 13.07
N LYS A 42 12.64 -16.21 12.19
CA LYS A 42 12.57 -16.55 10.76
C LYS A 42 13.59 -15.79 9.90
N ILE A 43 14.43 -14.95 10.52
CA ILE A 43 15.53 -14.27 9.86
C ILE A 43 16.75 -15.20 9.86
N ASN A 44 17.24 -15.53 8.67
CA ASN A 44 18.47 -16.30 8.51
C ASN A 44 19.59 -15.41 7.99
N PHE A 45 20.77 -15.53 8.59
CA PHE A 45 21.98 -14.91 8.08
C PHE A 45 22.45 -15.63 6.80
N VAL A 46 22.78 -14.86 5.76
CA VAL A 46 23.29 -15.40 4.50
C VAL A 46 24.77 -15.09 4.36
N GLU A 47 25.11 -13.81 4.35
CA GLU A 47 26.45 -13.36 4.05
C GLU A 47 26.69 -11.99 4.70
N GLU A 48 27.94 -11.76 5.08
CA GLU A 48 28.41 -10.48 5.58
C GLU A 48 29.35 -9.86 4.54
N PHE A 49 29.10 -8.60 4.23
CA PHE A 49 29.98 -7.75 3.45
C PHE A 49 30.53 -6.63 4.33
N ASN A 50 31.64 -6.02 3.93
CA ASN A 50 32.38 -5.03 4.73
C ASN A 50 31.50 -3.93 5.37
N ASN A 51 30.44 -3.48 4.70
CA ASN A 51 29.57 -2.40 5.19
C ASN A 51 28.10 -2.81 5.40
N TYR A 52 27.73 -4.06 5.11
CA TYR A 52 26.33 -4.51 5.21
C TYR A 52 26.17 -6.02 5.39
N ILE A 53 25.07 -6.42 6.03
CA ILE A 53 24.68 -7.82 6.16
C ILE A 53 23.54 -8.14 5.22
N LEU A 54 23.62 -9.31 4.58
CA LEU A 54 22.53 -9.93 3.84
C LEU A 54 21.79 -10.94 4.71
N LEU A 55 20.51 -10.67 4.95
CA LEU A 55 19.59 -11.53 5.69
C LEU A 55 18.52 -12.08 4.75
N THR A 56 17.98 -13.25 5.08
CA THR A 56 16.83 -13.82 4.38
C THR A 56 15.59 -13.90 5.26
N VAL A 57 14.44 -13.66 4.62
CA VAL A 57 13.12 -13.79 5.24
C VAL A 57 12.18 -14.54 4.30
N PRO A 58 11.18 -15.27 4.84
CA PRO A 58 10.36 -16.17 4.03
C PRO A 58 9.38 -15.47 3.09
N THR A 59 8.99 -14.22 3.36
CA THR A 59 8.04 -13.47 2.51
C THR A 59 8.38 -11.98 2.44
N ARG A 60 7.92 -11.31 1.37
CA ARG A 60 8.00 -9.84 1.21
C ARG A 60 7.28 -9.10 2.35
N PHE A 61 6.18 -9.66 2.84
CA PHE A 61 5.44 -9.07 3.96
C PHE A 61 6.30 -9.00 5.24
N ILE A 62 6.97 -10.11 5.58
CA ILE A 62 7.84 -10.16 6.77
C ILE A 62 9.02 -9.20 6.61
N ARG A 63 9.61 -9.13 5.41
CA ARG A 63 10.62 -8.11 5.10
C ARG A 63 10.11 -6.71 5.42
N ASP A 64 8.99 -6.31 4.85
CA ASP A 64 8.48 -4.94 4.96
C ASP A 64 8.04 -4.62 6.41
N TRP A 65 7.52 -5.62 7.13
CA TRP A 65 7.15 -5.49 8.55
C TRP A 65 8.36 -5.34 9.46
N ILE A 66 9.42 -6.14 9.28
CA ILE A 66 10.65 -6.03 10.07
C ILE A 66 11.37 -4.72 9.74
N THR A 67 11.46 -4.37 8.45
CA THR A 67 12.09 -3.14 7.98
C THR A 67 11.43 -1.89 8.57
N SER A 68 10.10 -1.86 8.64
CA SER A 68 9.36 -0.69 9.13
C SER A 68 9.37 -0.53 10.66
N ARG A 69 9.53 -1.60 11.42
CA ARG A 69 9.35 -1.57 12.89
C ARG A 69 10.60 -1.87 13.70
N TYR A 70 11.49 -2.72 13.21
CA TYR A 70 12.59 -3.28 14.00
C TYR A 70 13.97 -3.13 13.36
N LEU A 71 14.06 -2.62 12.13
CA LEU A 71 15.34 -2.48 11.40
C LEU A 71 16.40 -1.77 12.22
N ASP A 72 16.06 -0.61 12.79
CA ASP A 72 17.01 0.22 13.54
C ASP A 72 17.50 -0.49 14.81
N GLN A 73 16.60 -1.21 15.49
CA GLN A 73 16.93 -1.96 16.70
C GLN A 73 17.79 -3.19 16.38
N ILE A 74 17.49 -3.89 15.28
CA ILE A 74 18.28 -5.00 14.77
C ILE A 74 19.68 -4.51 14.36
N LEU A 75 19.77 -3.38 13.65
CA LEU A 75 21.04 -2.76 13.27
C LEU A 75 21.86 -2.35 14.50
N GLN A 76 21.24 -1.80 15.54
CA GLN A 76 21.93 -1.47 16.79
C GLN A 76 22.48 -2.71 17.50
N ILE A 77 21.74 -3.83 17.52
CA ILE A 77 22.21 -5.09 18.10
C ILE A 77 23.40 -5.63 17.30
N ILE A 78 23.32 -5.61 15.97
CA ILE A 78 24.41 -6.05 15.10
C ILE A 78 25.66 -5.16 15.27
N LYS A 79 25.48 -3.83 15.34
CA LYS A 79 26.57 -2.87 15.56
C LYS A 79 27.30 -3.04 16.90
N ALA A 80 26.65 -3.63 17.90
CA ALA A 80 27.31 -3.94 19.17
C ALA A 80 28.38 -5.04 19.03
N HIS A 81 28.24 -5.91 18.04
CA HIS A 81 29.21 -6.97 17.74
C HIS A 81 30.19 -6.56 16.64
N LYS A 82 29.72 -5.85 15.61
CA LYS A 82 30.55 -5.34 14.52
C LYS A 82 30.20 -3.91 14.15
N LYS A 83 31.08 -2.98 14.52
CA LYS A 83 30.88 -1.54 14.35
C LYS A 83 30.88 -1.10 12.87
N ASP A 84 31.49 -1.89 11.99
CA ASP A 84 31.68 -1.57 10.57
C ASP A 84 30.40 -1.76 9.73
N ILE A 85 29.35 -2.37 10.32
CA ILE A 85 28.10 -2.68 9.61
C ILE A 85 27.14 -1.50 9.71
N ILE A 86 26.80 -0.90 8.56
CA ILE A 86 26.05 0.36 8.50
C ILE A 86 24.62 0.13 8.00
N ARG A 87 24.37 -0.96 7.26
CA ARG A 87 23.06 -1.26 6.66
C ARG A 87 22.76 -2.77 6.66
N ILE A 88 21.48 -3.11 6.54
CA ILE A 88 20.98 -4.50 6.44
C ILE A 88 20.18 -4.59 5.14
N GLU A 89 20.45 -5.62 4.35
CA GLU A 89 19.68 -5.95 3.16
C GLU A 89 18.94 -7.27 3.34
N PHE A 90 17.71 -7.34 2.80
CA PHE A 90 16.88 -8.53 2.90
C PHE A 90 16.63 -9.16 1.54
N LYS A 91 16.92 -10.45 1.43
CA LYS A 91 16.54 -11.32 0.30
C LYS A 91 15.35 -12.20 0.70
N ILE A 92 14.48 -12.51 -0.26
CA ILE A 92 13.37 -13.45 -0.05
C ILE A 92 13.94 -14.87 -0.22
N ALA A 93 13.66 -15.75 0.74
CA ALA A 93 14.03 -17.15 0.60
C ALA A 93 13.23 -17.76 -0.57
N GLU A 94 13.93 -18.10 -1.66
CA GLU A 94 13.36 -18.96 -2.71
C GLU A 94 13.26 -20.38 -2.14
N LEU A 95 12.06 -20.92 -2.06
CA LEU A 95 11.84 -22.33 -1.78
C LEU A 95 12.47 -23.13 -2.91
N LYS A 96 13.73 -23.57 -2.73
CA LYS A 96 14.28 -24.67 -3.52
C LYS A 96 13.45 -25.90 -3.19
N SER A 97 12.48 -26.21 -4.04
CA SER A 97 11.88 -27.53 -4.09
C SER A 97 13.01 -28.52 -4.33
N SER A 98 13.31 -29.31 -3.31
CA SER A 98 14.22 -30.45 -3.38
C SER A 98 13.68 -31.46 -4.40
N LYS A 99 14.17 -31.41 -5.65
CA LYS A 99 14.24 -32.59 -6.50
C LYS A 99 15.70 -33.02 -6.53
N LYS A 100 15.97 -34.15 -5.87
CA LYS A 100 17.19 -34.93 -6.06
C LYS A 100 17.20 -35.45 -7.49
N ASP A 101 18.39 -35.46 -8.07
CA ASP A 101 18.73 -36.10 -9.33
C ASP A 101 18.24 -37.55 -9.39
N VAL A 102 17.48 -37.87 -10.44
CA VAL A 102 17.56 -39.15 -11.16
C VAL A 102 17.24 -38.87 -12.63
N GLY A 103 18.24 -39.10 -13.49
CA GLY A 103 18.12 -39.80 -14.77
C GLY A 103 17.23 -39.23 -15.87
N GLU A 104 17.86 -38.89 -16.98
CA GLU A 104 17.26 -38.80 -18.31
C GLU A 104 16.36 -40.01 -18.60
N GLU A 105 15.14 -39.77 -19.08
CA GLU A 105 14.61 -40.52 -20.21
C GLU A 105 13.50 -39.74 -20.92
N ILE A 106 13.66 -39.71 -22.24
CA ILE A 106 12.82 -39.05 -23.23
C ILE A 106 11.54 -39.87 -23.37
N THR A 107 10.38 -39.27 -23.08
CA THR A 107 9.12 -39.71 -23.68
C THR A 107 8.40 -38.52 -24.29
N LYS A 108 8.41 -38.53 -25.63
CA LYS A 108 7.52 -37.73 -26.47
C LYS A 108 6.12 -38.26 -26.27
N ASP A 109 5.20 -37.42 -25.82
CA ASP A 109 3.80 -37.58 -26.19
C ASP A 109 3.21 -36.22 -26.61
N THR A 110 3.01 -36.17 -27.91
CA THR A 110 2.14 -35.36 -28.74
C THR A 110 0.97 -34.66 -28.03
N ILE A 111 1.05 -33.33 -27.95
CA ILE A 111 -0.12 -32.46 -28.13
C ILE A 111 0.23 -31.46 -29.24
N ASN A 112 -0.53 -31.55 -30.33
CA ASN A 112 -0.48 -30.66 -31.50
C ASN A 112 -0.85 -29.23 -31.07
N ASP A 113 0.15 -28.39 -30.81
CA ASP A 113 0.00 -26.94 -30.83
C ASP A 113 0.78 -26.38 -32.03
N LYS A 114 0.16 -26.45 -33.21
CA LYS A 114 0.70 -25.89 -34.46
C LYS A 114 0.60 -24.36 -34.56
N ASN A 115 0.49 -23.63 -33.45
CA ASN A 115 0.43 -22.16 -33.43
C ASN A 115 1.29 -21.50 -32.33
N VAL A 116 2.40 -22.11 -31.94
CA VAL A 116 3.42 -21.40 -31.16
C VAL A 116 4.70 -21.34 -31.96
N SER A 117 4.85 -20.29 -32.75
CA SER A 117 6.17 -19.88 -33.19
C SER A 117 6.97 -19.54 -31.94
N PHE A 118 7.88 -20.45 -31.57
CA PHE A 118 8.92 -20.17 -30.59
C PHE A 118 9.87 -19.13 -31.19
N ILE A 119 9.47 -17.85 -31.12
CA ILE A 119 10.39 -16.74 -31.29
C ILE A 119 11.12 -16.59 -29.95
N LYS A 120 12.25 -17.30 -29.87
CA LYS A 120 13.38 -16.89 -29.02
C LYS A 120 13.68 -15.42 -29.35
N ASP A 121 13.69 -14.58 -28.31
CA ASP A 121 13.98 -13.12 -28.32
C ASP A 121 12.83 -12.11 -28.48
N SER A 122 11.68 -12.28 -27.80
CA SER A 122 10.72 -11.17 -27.63
C SER A 122 10.94 -10.38 -26.33
N TYR A 123 11.67 -9.27 -26.44
CA TYR A 123 11.58 -8.15 -25.50
C TYR A 123 10.09 -7.80 -25.28
N LEU A 124 9.62 -7.84 -24.03
CA LEU A 124 8.38 -7.22 -23.54
C LEU A 124 7.08 -8.07 -23.42
N GLN A 125 7.02 -9.04 -22.50
CA GLN A 125 5.74 -9.56 -21.94
C GLN A 125 5.06 -8.57 -20.96
N TYR A 126 4.80 -7.32 -21.38
CA TYR A 126 4.15 -6.30 -20.54
C TYR A 126 2.64 -6.13 -20.84
N ASN A 127 2.13 -6.76 -21.90
CA ASN A 127 0.69 -6.88 -22.20
C ASN A 127 0.06 -8.12 -21.52
N ARG A 128 0.34 -8.33 -20.23
CA ARG A 128 -0.24 -9.46 -19.50
C ARG A 128 -1.53 -9.03 -18.82
N ILE A 129 -2.63 -9.24 -19.54
CA ILE A 129 -3.95 -9.28 -18.95
C ILE A 129 -3.94 -10.38 -17.89
N ASP A 130 -4.37 -10.05 -16.68
CA ASP A 130 -4.39 -10.93 -15.53
C ASP A 130 -5.56 -11.92 -15.66
N PRO A 131 -5.31 -13.23 -15.84
CA PRO A 131 -6.37 -14.23 -16.01
C PRO A 131 -7.27 -14.37 -14.77
N ASN A 132 -6.86 -13.84 -13.62
CA ASN A 132 -7.63 -13.88 -12.39
C ASN A 132 -8.59 -12.69 -12.24
N LYS A 133 -8.69 -11.80 -13.23
CA LYS A 133 -9.58 -10.63 -13.20
C LYS A 133 -10.63 -10.74 -14.31
N ARG A 134 -11.62 -11.61 -14.09
CA ARG A 134 -12.71 -11.93 -15.04
C ARG A 134 -14.00 -11.27 -14.60
N PHE A 135 -14.99 -11.20 -15.50
CA PHE A 135 -16.33 -10.77 -15.14
C PHE A 135 -16.97 -11.71 -14.10
N ASP A 136 -16.72 -13.02 -14.22
CA ASP A 136 -17.28 -14.06 -13.34
C ASP A 136 -16.92 -13.88 -11.86
N ASN A 137 -15.75 -13.32 -11.58
CA ASN A 137 -15.27 -13.10 -10.21
C ASN A 137 -15.29 -11.62 -9.80
N PHE A 138 -15.96 -10.77 -10.58
CA PHE A 138 -16.24 -9.39 -10.22
C PHE A 138 -17.59 -9.31 -9.49
N LEU A 139 -17.54 -9.12 -8.17
CA LEU A 139 -18.75 -8.98 -7.37
C LEU A 139 -19.43 -7.62 -7.60
N THR A 140 -20.73 -7.66 -7.84
CA THR A 140 -21.56 -6.48 -8.11
C THR A 140 -22.38 -6.07 -6.88
N GLY A 141 -22.52 -4.77 -6.71
CA GLY A 141 -23.34 -4.08 -5.72
C GLY A 141 -23.81 -2.74 -6.28
N SER A 142 -24.55 -1.97 -5.49
CA SER A 142 -25.13 -0.70 -5.97
C SER A 142 -24.06 0.28 -6.49
N SER A 143 -22.89 0.27 -5.86
CA SER A 143 -21.78 1.21 -6.12
C SER A 143 -21.00 0.97 -7.42
N ASN A 144 -21.08 -0.22 -8.01
CA ASN A 144 -20.28 -0.63 -9.18
C ASN A 144 -21.09 -1.30 -10.29
N LYS A 145 -22.41 -1.47 -10.11
CA LYS A 145 -23.30 -2.14 -11.07
C LYS A 145 -23.30 -1.46 -12.44
N LEU A 146 -23.41 -0.13 -12.49
CA LEU A 146 -23.42 0.61 -13.76
C LEU A 146 -22.12 0.45 -14.54
N ALA A 147 -20.97 0.53 -13.85
CA ALA A 147 -19.67 0.31 -14.46
C ALA A 147 -19.51 -1.12 -14.98
N TYR A 148 -20.00 -2.11 -14.23
CA TYR A 148 -20.00 -3.51 -14.66
C TYR A 148 -20.86 -3.72 -15.92
N GLU A 149 -22.12 -3.25 -15.92
CA GLU A 149 -23.04 -3.40 -17.06
C GLU A 149 -22.52 -2.72 -18.33
N ALA A 150 -21.95 -1.51 -18.19
CA ALA A 150 -21.31 -0.84 -19.31
C ALA A 150 -20.07 -1.59 -19.82
N SER A 151 -19.29 -2.20 -18.92
CA SER A 151 -18.13 -3.01 -19.31
C SER A 151 -18.56 -4.24 -20.12
N ILE A 152 -19.65 -4.91 -19.71
CA ILE A 152 -20.23 -6.03 -20.47
C ILE A 152 -20.71 -5.55 -21.85
N LYS A 153 -21.49 -4.46 -21.91
CA LYS A 153 -22.00 -3.92 -23.18
C LYS A 153 -20.90 -3.53 -24.16
N VAL A 154 -19.79 -2.97 -23.68
CA VAL A 154 -18.62 -2.62 -24.52
C VAL A 154 -17.85 -3.87 -24.97
N SER A 155 -17.88 -4.95 -24.19
CA SER A 155 -17.35 -6.25 -24.60
C SER A 155 -18.21 -6.95 -25.66
N GLU A 156 -19.52 -6.69 -25.69
CA GLU A 156 -20.44 -7.24 -26.70
C GLU A 156 -20.44 -6.43 -28.00
N ASN A 157 -20.48 -5.10 -27.90
CA ASN A 157 -20.58 -4.19 -29.04
C ASN A 157 -19.41 -3.19 -29.06
N ILE A 158 -18.36 -3.57 -29.80
CA ILE A 158 -17.18 -2.75 -30.03
C ILE A 158 -17.59 -1.47 -30.78
N SER A 159 -16.96 -0.35 -30.43
CA SER A 159 -17.06 0.97 -31.09
C SER A 159 -18.38 1.74 -30.92
N HIS A 160 -19.36 1.20 -30.20
CA HIS A 160 -20.61 1.93 -29.89
C HIS A 160 -20.42 3.00 -28.80
N TYR A 161 -19.61 2.70 -27.78
CA TYR A 161 -19.29 3.59 -26.66
C TYR A 161 -17.78 3.80 -26.60
N ASN A 162 -17.26 4.78 -27.36
CA ASN A 162 -15.83 4.96 -27.56
C ASN A 162 -15.41 6.43 -27.38
N PRO A 163 -14.50 6.75 -26.43
CA PRO A 163 -13.91 5.84 -25.44
C PRO A 163 -14.92 5.44 -24.32
N LEU A 164 -14.69 4.29 -23.70
CA LEU A 164 -15.25 3.99 -22.38
C LEU A 164 -14.29 4.55 -21.31
N TYR A 165 -14.74 5.48 -20.49
CA TYR A 165 -13.95 6.10 -19.44
C TYR A 165 -14.49 5.71 -18.06
N ILE A 166 -13.74 4.87 -17.34
CA ILE A 166 -14.08 4.38 -16.00
C ILE A 166 -13.25 5.13 -14.97
N TYR A 167 -13.88 5.79 -14.01
CA TYR A 167 -13.14 6.45 -12.94
C TYR A 167 -13.65 6.13 -11.55
N GLY A 168 -12.82 6.35 -10.54
CA GLY A 168 -13.16 6.07 -9.15
C GLY A 168 -11.93 6.05 -8.27
N GLY A 169 -12.14 5.97 -6.96
CA GLY A 169 -11.05 5.95 -5.99
C GLY A 169 -10.05 4.79 -6.16
N VAL A 170 -9.00 4.81 -5.35
CA VAL A 170 -8.01 3.73 -5.32
C VAL A 170 -8.68 2.44 -4.83
N GLY A 171 -8.38 1.31 -5.48
CA GLY A 171 -8.86 0.00 -5.03
C GLY A 171 -10.37 -0.22 -5.18
N MET A 172 -11.02 0.41 -6.16
CA MET A 172 -12.47 0.27 -6.41
C MET A 172 -12.83 -0.77 -7.50
N GLY A 173 -11.85 -1.40 -8.14
CA GLY A 173 -12.09 -2.42 -9.17
C GLY A 173 -11.90 -1.96 -10.62
N LYS A 174 -11.44 -0.73 -10.86
CA LYS A 174 -11.13 -0.20 -12.22
C LYS A 174 -10.25 -1.14 -13.04
N THR A 175 -9.06 -1.45 -12.52
CA THR A 175 -8.12 -2.39 -13.15
C THR A 175 -8.75 -3.77 -13.37
N HIS A 176 -9.63 -4.23 -12.47
CA HIS A 176 -10.34 -5.51 -12.63
C HIS A 176 -11.25 -5.47 -13.84
N LEU A 177 -12.11 -4.45 -13.96
CA LEU A 177 -13.00 -4.29 -15.11
C LEU A 177 -12.22 -4.16 -16.43
N LEU A 178 -11.14 -3.36 -16.47
CA LEU A 178 -10.31 -3.27 -17.68
C LEU A 178 -9.72 -4.63 -18.07
N ASN A 179 -9.23 -5.40 -17.10
CA ASN A 179 -8.73 -6.75 -17.37
C ASN A 179 -9.85 -7.68 -17.85
N SER A 180 -11.05 -7.60 -17.27
CA SER A 180 -12.20 -8.42 -17.67
C SER A 180 -12.64 -8.13 -19.11
N ILE A 181 -12.75 -6.85 -19.47
CA ILE A 181 -13.01 -6.43 -20.86
C ILE A 181 -11.94 -6.98 -21.79
N GLY A 182 -10.67 -6.84 -21.40
CA GLY A 182 -9.54 -7.33 -22.18
C GLY A 182 -9.51 -8.84 -22.36
N LEU A 183 -9.85 -9.62 -21.32
CA LEU A 183 -9.92 -11.08 -21.42
C LEU A 183 -11.03 -11.53 -22.37
N GLU A 184 -12.17 -10.87 -22.33
CA GLU A 184 -13.31 -11.22 -23.18
C GLU A 184 -13.00 -10.91 -24.65
N LEU A 185 -12.51 -9.71 -24.93
CA LEU A 185 -12.24 -9.26 -26.30
C LEU A 185 -10.98 -9.88 -26.92
N LYS A 186 -10.05 -10.42 -26.12
CA LYS A 186 -8.80 -11.03 -26.61
C LYS A 186 -9.03 -12.30 -27.43
N LYS A 187 -10.20 -12.93 -27.33
CA LYS A 187 -10.53 -14.13 -28.11
C LYS A 187 -10.48 -13.85 -29.62
N ASP A 188 -10.98 -12.69 -30.02
CA ASP A 188 -11.19 -12.35 -31.43
C ASP A 188 -10.39 -11.12 -31.91
N ASN A 189 -9.76 -10.36 -31.00
CA ASN A 189 -9.15 -9.06 -31.30
C ASN A 189 -7.71 -8.94 -30.79
N LYS A 190 -6.91 -8.08 -31.44
CA LYS A 190 -5.61 -7.65 -30.90
C LYS A 190 -5.84 -6.67 -29.75
N VAL A 191 -5.65 -7.15 -28.52
CA VAL A 191 -5.82 -6.35 -27.30
C VAL A 191 -4.47 -5.88 -26.75
N MET A 192 -4.37 -4.57 -26.52
CA MET A 192 -3.24 -3.95 -25.84
C MET A 192 -3.67 -3.43 -24.48
N PHE A 193 -3.07 -3.96 -23.40
CA PHE A 193 -3.27 -3.46 -22.03
C PHE A 193 -1.99 -2.78 -21.55
N ILE A 194 -2.06 -1.51 -21.19
CA ILE A 194 -0.92 -0.73 -20.74
C ILE A 194 -1.30 0.28 -19.66
N SER A 195 -0.41 0.57 -18.71
CA SER A 195 -0.59 1.73 -17.83
C SER A 195 -0.15 3.00 -18.54
N ALA A 196 -0.75 4.14 -18.19
CA ALA A 196 -0.39 5.42 -18.78
C ALA A 196 1.10 5.76 -18.53
N GLU A 197 1.63 5.46 -17.34
CA GLU A 197 3.06 5.58 -17.04
C GLU A 197 3.94 4.75 -17.98
N ARG A 198 3.52 3.51 -18.28
CA ARG A 198 4.30 2.61 -19.14
C ARG A 198 4.27 3.06 -20.60
N PHE A 199 3.15 3.56 -21.08
CA PHE A 199 3.06 4.19 -22.41
C PHE A 199 4.07 5.33 -22.52
N MET A 200 4.12 6.22 -21.52
CA MET A 200 5.08 7.32 -21.46
C MET A 200 6.54 6.83 -21.44
N TYR A 201 6.83 5.77 -20.68
CA TYR A 201 8.16 5.16 -20.66
C TYR A 201 8.57 4.65 -22.06
N GLN A 202 7.67 3.97 -22.78
CA GLN A 202 7.97 3.45 -24.12
C GLN A 202 8.20 4.58 -25.12
N PHE A 203 7.47 5.68 -25.01
CA PHE A 203 7.67 6.88 -25.83
C PHE A 203 9.05 7.51 -25.58
N VAL A 204 9.44 7.69 -24.32
CA VAL A 204 10.77 8.20 -23.98
C VAL A 204 11.86 7.27 -24.50
N LYS A 205 11.65 5.95 -24.40
CA LYS A 205 12.58 4.95 -24.93
C LYS A 205 12.72 5.05 -26.45
N SER A 206 11.61 5.19 -27.19
CA SER A 206 11.65 5.29 -28.65
C SER A 206 12.31 6.57 -29.15
N ILE A 207 12.19 7.68 -28.40
CA ILE A 207 12.97 8.90 -28.68
C ILE A 207 14.47 8.61 -28.52
N LYS A 208 14.86 7.96 -27.41
CA LYS A 208 16.28 7.65 -27.15
C LYS A 208 16.90 6.70 -28.18
N THR A 209 16.13 5.73 -28.69
CA THR A 209 16.61 4.77 -29.70
C THR A 209 16.34 5.21 -31.14
N ASN A 210 15.75 6.39 -31.34
CA ASN A 210 15.32 6.90 -32.65
C ASN A 210 14.36 5.95 -33.41
N ASP A 211 13.56 5.16 -32.69
CA ASP A 211 12.63 4.16 -33.22
C ASP A 211 11.15 4.62 -33.12
N MET A 212 10.88 5.89 -33.44
CA MET A 212 9.52 6.46 -33.34
C MET A 212 8.51 5.78 -34.27
N VAL A 213 8.96 5.29 -35.43
CA VAL A 213 8.10 4.57 -36.39
C VAL A 213 7.60 3.26 -35.77
N LYS A 214 8.52 2.46 -35.20
CA LYS A 214 8.16 1.20 -34.52
C LYS A 214 7.24 1.43 -33.33
N PHE A 215 7.45 2.50 -32.57
CA PHE A 215 6.54 2.89 -31.49
C PHE A 215 5.12 3.13 -32.03
N LYS A 216 4.97 3.95 -33.08
CA LYS A 216 3.67 4.26 -33.68
C LYS A 216 3.00 3.01 -34.24
N GLU A 217 3.72 2.17 -34.97
CA GLU A 217 3.20 0.90 -35.50
C GLU A 217 2.73 -0.01 -34.37
N TYR A 218 3.51 -0.16 -33.31
CA TYR A 218 3.17 -1.01 -32.17
C TYR A 218 1.85 -0.59 -31.51
N PHE A 219 1.69 0.70 -31.19
CA PHE A 219 0.50 1.21 -30.50
C PHE A 219 -0.73 1.39 -31.41
N ARG A 220 -0.53 1.71 -32.69
CA ARG A 220 -1.64 1.97 -33.63
C ARG A 220 -2.14 0.68 -34.32
N ASN A 221 -1.36 -0.40 -34.28
CA ASN A 221 -1.76 -1.73 -34.78
C ASN A 221 -2.48 -2.58 -33.70
N THR A 222 -3.39 -1.96 -32.96
CA THR A 222 -4.26 -2.65 -31.99
C THR A 222 -5.72 -2.44 -32.35
N ASP A 223 -6.56 -3.42 -32.04
CA ASP A 223 -8.01 -3.33 -32.27
C ASP A 223 -8.68 -2.81 -31.00
N ILE A 224 -8.14 -3.18 -29.83
CA ILE A 224 -8.58 -2.70 -28.52
C ILE A 224 -7.38 -2.09 -27.78
N LEU A 225 -7.54 -0.89 -27.22
CA LEU A 225 -6.56 -0.23 -26.35
C LEU A 225 -7.15 -0.02 -24.95
N LEU A 226 -6.54 -0.66 -23.96
CA LEU A 226 -6.87 -0.54 -22.54
C LEU A 226 -5.76 0.26 -21.84
N ILE A 227 -6.10 1.44 -21.33
CA ILE A 227 -5.17 2.32 -20.63
C ILE A 227 -5.57 2.44 -19.17
N ASP A 228 -4.73 1.94 -18.26
CA ASP A 228 -4.95 2.04 -16.82
C ASP A 228 -4.27 3.29 -16.24
N ASP A 229 -4.94 3.93 -15.27
CA ASP A 229 -4.44 5.04 -14.47
C ASP A 229 -3.91 6.26 -15.28
N ILE A 230 -4.77 6.86 -16.10
CA ILE A 230 -4.45 8.01 -16.95
C ILE A 230 -3.91 9.24 -16.20
N GLN A 231 -4.20 9.35 -14.89
CA GLN A 231 -3.70 10.43 -14.04
C GLN A 231 -2.16 10.50 -13.99
N PHE A 232 -1.44 9.42 -14.30
CA PHE A 232 0.03 9.41 -14.33
C PHE A 232 0.66 10.08 -15.56
N MET A 233 -0.15 10.59 -16.51
CA MET A 233 0.32 11.40 -17.64
C MET A 233 0.54 12.89 -17.32
N ASN A 234 0.26 13.30 -16.08
CA ASN A 234 0.31 14.68 -15.62
C ASN A 234 1.68 15.37 -15.89
N GLY A 235 1.65 16.57 -16.49
CA GLY A 235 2.79 17.49 -16.59
C GLY A 235 3.82 17.20 -17.69
N LYS A 236 3.57 16.25 -18.59
CA LYS A 236 4.48 15.82 -19.66
C LYS A 236 3.94 16.19 -21.05
N GLU A 237 3.98 17.47 -21.42
CA GLU A 237 3.27 18.00 -22.61
C GLU A 237 3.63 17.30 -23.93
N ALA A 238 4.91 17.15 -24.25
CA ALA A 238 5.35 16.47 -25.47
C ALA A 238 4.88 15.00 -25.53
N MET A 239 4.78 14.33 -24.38
CA MET A 239 4.29 12.95 -24.34
C MET A 239 2.76 12.89 -24.43
N GLN A 240 2.06 13.85 -23.83
CA GLN A 240 0.61 13.99 -23.96
C GLN A 240 0.21 14.24 -25.42
N GLU A 241 1.03 14.97 -26.17
CA GLU A 241 0.82 15.19 -27.59
C GLU A 241 0.89 13.91 -28.42
N GLU A 242 1.93 13.09 -28.26
CA GLU A 242 1.98 11.81 -28.97
C GLU A 242 0.86 10.85 -28.54
N PHE A 243 0.50 10.86 -27.25
CA PHE A 243 -0.68 10.12 -26.79
C PHE A 243 -1.95 10.60 -27.49
N PHE A 244 -2.17 11.91 -27.59
CA PHE A 244 -3.32 12.48 -28.28
C PHE A 244 -3.37 12.05 -29.76
N HIS A 245 -2.24 12.07 -30.46
CA HIS A 245 -2.16 11.60 -31.85
C HIS A 245 -2.43 10.10 -31.98
N THR A 246 -1.88 9.29 -31.07
CA THR A 246 -2.12 7.84 -31.05
C THR A 246 -3.58 7.53 -30.76
N PHE A 247 -4.18 8.22 -29.79
CA PHE A 247 -5.58 8.10 -29.43
C PHE A 247 -6.50 8.44 -30.60
N ASN A 248 -6.27 9.54 -31.32
CA ASN A 248 -7.08 9.91 -32.48
C ASN A 248 -6.91 8.92 -33.63
N ALA A 249 -5.68 8.50 -33.94
CA ALA A 249 -5.44 7.51 -34.99
C ALA A 249 -6.18 6.18 -34.74
N LEU A 250 -6.30 5.77 -33.48
CA LEU A 250 -7.06 4.59 -33.08
C LEU A 250 -8.57 4.80 -33.17
N LEU A 251 -9.07 5.97 -32.74
CA LEU A 251 -10.49 6.32 -32.92
C LEU A 251 -10.88 6.33 -34.39
N ASP A 252 -10.09 6.98 -35.25
CA ASP A 252 -10.36 7.12 -36.68
C ASP A 252 -10.31 5.75 -37.39
N LYS A 253 -9.46 4.83 -36.91
CA LYS A 253 -9.40 3.43 -37.37
C LYS A 253 -10.64 2.62 -36.95
N GLY A 254 -11.40 3.08 -35.95
CA GLY A 254 -12.50 2.34 -35.34
C GLY A 254 -12.05 1.35 -34.26
N SER A 255 -10.84 1.50 -33.72
CA SER A 255 -10.37 0.72 -32.57
C SER A 255 -11.12 1.13 -31.30
N GLN A 256 -11.47 0.18 -30.44
CA GLN A 256 -12.11 0.46 -29.16
C GLN A 256 -11.08 0.92 -28.13
N ILE A 257 -11.37 2.03 -27.45
CA ILE A 257 -10.52 2.57 -26.41
C ILE A 257 -11.25 2.52 -25.06
N ILE A 258 -10.59 1.96 -24.05
CA ILE A 258 -11.04 1.96 -22.67
C ILE A 258 -9.97 2.59 -21.79
N VAL A 259 -10.37 3.58 -20.99
CA VAL A 259 -9.47 4.36 -20.14
C VAL A 259 -9.94 4.27 -18.70
N SER A 260 -9.00 4.09 -17.77
CA SER A 260 -9.25 4.18 -16.34
C SER A 260 -8.60 5.43 -15.72
N ALA A 261 -9.22 5.97 -14.68
CA ALA A 261 -8.70 7.11 -13.94
C ALA A 261 -9.08 7.12 -12.46
N ASP A 262 -8.35 7.89 -11.64
CA ASP A 262 -8.72 8.13 -10.24
C ASP A 262 -9.86 9.15 -10.05
N ARG A 263 -10.22 9.89 -11.11
CA ARG A 263 -11.19 11.00 -11.09
C ARG A 263 -11.80 11.24 -12.48
N ALA A 264 -12.88 12.02 -12.52
CA ALA A 264 -13.54 12.42 -13.76
C ALA A 264 -12.59 13.22 -14.70
N PRO A 265 -12.82 13.22 -16.04
CA PRO A 265 -11.94 13.88 -17.00
C PRO A 265 -11.65 15.35 -16.67
N ASN A 266 -12.68 16.12 -16.32
CA ASN A 266 -12.58 17.55 -16.01
C ASN A 266 -11.74 17.84 -14.75
N LYS A 267 -11.59 16.85 -13.86
CA LYS A 267 -10.81 16.96 -12.61
C LYS A 267 -9.35 16.53 -12.76
N LEU A 268 -8.93 16.06 -13.95
CA LEU A 268 -7.54 15.70 -14.22
C LEU A 268 -6.63 16.93 -14.20
N SER A 269 -5.66 16.94 -13.28
CA SER A 269 -4.69 18.03 -13.14
C SER A 269 -3.56 17.90 -14.17
N ARG A 270 -3.20 19.02 -14.81
CA ARG A 270 -2.13 19.15 -15.83
C ARG A 270 -2.16 18.07 -16.92
N ILE A 271 -3.37 17.77 -17.38
CA ILE A 271 -3.67 17.08 -18.64
C ILE A 271 -4.21 18.14 -19.62
N GLN A 272 -3.79 18.10 -20.89
CA GLN A 272 -4.25 19.02 -21.93
C GLN A 272 -5.77 18.95 -22.12
N GLU A 273 -6.40 20.11 -22.34
CA GLU A 273 -7.86 20.22 -22.42
C GLU A 273 -8.45 19.41 -23.58
N ARG A 274 -7.73 19.35 -24.72
CA ARG A 274 -8.10 18.50 -25.86
C ARG A 274 -8.20 17.01 -25.50
N ILE A 275 -7.36 16.52 -24.61
CA ILE A 275 -7.40 15.12 -24.15
C ILE A 275 -8.61 14.90 -23.23
N LYS A 276 -8.87 15.83 -22.30
CA LYS A 276 -10.05 15.75 -21.43
C LYS A 276 -11.36 15.79 -22.22
N SER A 277 -11.41 16.64 -23.25
CA SER A 277 -12.55 16.74 -24.16
C SER A 277 -12.80 15.41 -24.87
N ARG A 278 -11.75 14.75 -25.39
CA ARG A 278 -11.86 13.42 -25.99
C ARG A 278 -12.34 12.35 -25.01
N PHE A 279 -11.84 12.35 -23.78
CA PHE A 279 -12.34 11.43 -22.75
C PHE A 279 -13.80 11.67 -22.38
N SER A 280 -14.24 12.92 -22.42
CA SER A 280 -15.62 13.31 -22.08
C SER A 280 -16.62 13.07 -23.21
N GLY A 281 -16.13 12.95 -24.46
CA GLY A 281 -16.97 12.70 -25.64
C GLY A 281 -17.51 11.27 -25.77
N GLY A 282 -17.02 10.34 -24.93
CA GLY A 282 -17.46 8.95 -24.89
C GLY A 282 -18.38 8.64 -23.70
N LEU A 283 -18.40 7.38 -23.27
CA LEU A 283 -19.18 6.94 -22.12
C LEU A 283 -18.35 7.09 -20.83
N VAL A 284 -18.75 8.02 -19.95
CA VAL A 284 -18.05 8.34 -18.71
C VAL A 284 -18.82 7.77 -17.52
N ILE A 285 -18.21 6.85 -16.78
CA ILE A 285 -18.86 6.14 -15.66
C ILE A 285 -17.98 6.15 -14.41
N ASP A 286 -18.60 6.42 -13.26
CA ASP A 286 -17.95 6.32 -11.95
C ASP A 286 -18.11 4.94 -11.32
N ILE A 287 -17.13 4.59 -10.48
CA ILE A 287 -17.21 3.53 -9.48
C ILE A 287 -17.14 4.18 -8.11
N GLN A 288 -18.19 3.96 -7.33
CA GLN A 288 -18.33 4.51 -6.00
C GLN A 288 -17.72 3.57 -4.94
N LYS A 289 -17.62 4.07 -3.71
CA LYS A 289 -17.17 3.25 -2.58
C LYS A 289 -18.14 2.07 -2.37
N PRO A 290 -17.63 0.87 -2.07
CA PRO A 290 -18.48 -0.30 -1.90
C PRO A 290 -19.43 -0.10 -0.72
N ASP A 291 -20.71 -0.39 -0.93
CA ASP A 291 -21.72 -0.44 0.14
C ASP A 291 -21.43 -1.61 1.11
N TYR A 292 -22.09 -1.60 2.27
CA TYR A 292 -21.89 -2.64 3.27
C TYR A 292 -22.18 -4.03 2.71
N GLU A 293 -23.25 -4.17 1.92
CA GLU A 293 -23.64 -5.43 1.29
C GLU A 293 -22.57 -5.97 0.35
N LEU A 294 -21.99 -5.14 -0.52
CA LEU A 294 -20.89 -5.53 -1.40
C LEU A 294 -19.64 -5.89 -0.60
N ARG A 295 -19.29 -5.13 0.44
CA ARG A 295 -18.15 -5.46 1.32
C ARG A 295 -18.35 -6.81 2.00
N LYS A 296 -19.54 -7.08 2.54
CA LYS A 296 -19.87 -8.36 3.17
C LYS A 296 -19.74 -9.52 2.18
N LYS A 297 -20.28 -9.39 0.96
CA LYS A 297 -20.13 -10.38 -0.11
C LYS A 297 -18.66 -10.63 -0.45
N ILE A 298 -17.86 -9.57 -0.60
CA ILE A 298 -16.43 -9.68 -0.89
C ILE A 298 -15.69 -10.40 0.25
N VAL A 299 -15.98 -10.08 1.51
CA VAL A 299 -15.35 -10.72 2.66
C VAL A 299 -15.65 -12.21 2.67
N ILE A 300 -16.93 -12.59 2.55
CA ILE A 300 -17.36 -13.99 2.54
C ILE A 300 -16.67 -14.75 1.41
N GLN A 301 -16.78 -14.27 0.17
CA GLN A 301 -16.19 -14.95 -0.98
C GLN A 301 -14.67 -15.08 -0.85
N LYS A 302 -13.96 -14.02 -0.41
CA LYS A 302 -12.51 -14.07 -0.26
C LYS A 302 -12.05 -14.98 0.87
N THR A 303 -12.79 -15.02 1.97
CA THR A 303 -12.54 -15.97 3.06
C THR A 303 -12.75 -17.41 2.57
N GLU A 304 -13.82 -17.70 1.83
CA GLU A 304 -14.06 -19.02 1.25
C GLU A 304 -13.00 -19.45 0.24
N GLU A 305 -12.62 -18.56 -0.68
CA GLU A 305 -11.54 -18.81 -1.65
C GLU A 305 -10.22 -19.16 -0.96
N LEU A 306 -9.87 -18.43 0.09
CA LEU A 306 -8.62 -18.65 0.82
C LEU A 306 -8.70 -19.88 1.74
N ASN A 307 -9.86 -20.17 2.34
CA ASN A 307 -10.06 -21.41 3.10
C ASN A 307 -9.91 -22.65 2.21
N LYS A 308 -10.40 -22.62 0.97
CA LYS A 308 -10.24 -23.72 0.00
C LYS A 308 -8.77 -23.97 -0.39
N LEU A 309 -7.97 -22.90 -0.47
CA LEU A 309 -6.54 -23.01 -0.76
C LEU A 309 -5.74 -23.55 0.44
N TYR A 310 -6.32 -23.50 1.64
CA TYR A 310 -5.68 -23.85 2.89
C TYR A 310 -6.58 -24.76 3.75
N SER A 311 -7.07 -25.86 3.16
CA SER A 311 -8.08 -26.77 3.74
C SER A 311 -7.79 -27.28 5.16
N ASP A 312 -6.52 -27.32 5.57
CA ASP A 312 -6.09 -27.78 6.90
C ASP A 312 -6.13 -26.67 7.98
N GLN A 313 -6.69 -25.49 7.68
CA GLN A 313 -6.52 -24.30 8.51
C GLN A 313 -7.83 -23.65 8.95
N ILE A 314 -7.69 -22.91 10.04
CA ILE A 314 -8.76 -22.53 10.95
C ILE A 314 -9.70 -21.51 10.31
N ASN A 315 -11.00 -21.82 10.40
CA ASN A 315 -12.10 -21.03 9.86
C ASN A 315 -12.23 -19.68 10.58
N ILE A 316 -12.27 -18.59 9.84
CA ILE A 316 -12.54 -17.25 10.37
C ILE A 316 -14.02 -17.18 10.79
N SER A 317 -14.29 -16.80 12.04
CA SER A 317 -15.66 -16.70 12.55
C SER A 317 -16.49 -15.67 11.77
N LYS A 318 -17.81 -15.89 11.71
CA LYS A 318 -18.75 -14.93 11.08
C LYS A 318 -18.69 -13.55 11.74
N GLU A 319 -18.52 -13.52 13.06
CA GLU A 319 -18.36 -12.28 13.83
C GLU A 319 -17.18 -11.43 13.31
N ILE A 320 -16.04 -12.06 13.01
CA ILE A 320 -14.87 -11.36 12.48
C ILE A 320 -15.12 -10.89 11.04
N GLN A 321 -15.80 -11.69 10.22
CA GLN A 321 -16.17 -11.30 8.86
C GLN A 321 -17.10 -10.08 8.86
N GLU A 322 -18.09 -10.05 9.74
CA GLU A 322 -19.01 -8.92 9.93
C GLU A 322 -18.27 -7.69 10.46
N TYR A 323 -17.36 -7.87 11.40
CA TYR A 323 -16.52 -6.80 11.93
C TYR A 323 -15.67 -6.15 10.82
N ILE A 324 -14.97 -6.94 10.01
CA ILE A 324 -14.17 -6.44 8.87
C ILE A 324 -15.05 -5.67 7.89
N SER A 325 -16.22 -6.21 7.55
CA SER A 325 -17.17 -5.61 6.59
C SER A 325 -17.73 -4.27 7.08
N THR A 326 -17.84 -4.12 8.39
CA THR A 326 -18.36 -2.91 9.04
C THR A 326 -17.29 -1.82 9.13
N GLU A 327 -16.10 -2.17 9.62
CA GLU A 327 -15.07 -1.19 9.96
C GLU A 327 -14.23 -0.73 8.76
N ILE A 328 -13.98 -1.61 7.78
CA ILE A 328 -13.11 -1.28 6.64
C ILE A 328 -13.95 -0.77 5.48
N THR A 329 -14.07 0.56 5.39
CA THR A 329 -14.98 1.25 4.46
C THR A 329 -14.27 2.02 3.33
N THR A 330 -12.94 2.02 3.35
CA THR A 330 -12.06 2.85 2.50
C THR A 330 -11.97 2.35 1.06
N SER A 331 -11.56 1.10 0.84
CA SER A 331 -11.40 0.49 -0.48
C SER A 331 -11.49 -1.04 -0.42
N ILE A 332 -11.83 -1.66 -1.56
CA ILE A 332 -11.84 -3.13 -1.69
C ILE A 332 -10.43 -3.70 -1.49
N ARG A 333 -9.39 -2.96 -1.90
CA ARG A 333 -7.99 -3.37 -1.71
C ARG A 333 -7.61 -3.50 -0.24
N GLU A 334 -8.03 -2.55 0.59
CA GLU A 334 -7.79 -2.61 2.04
C GLU A 334 -8.61 -3.74 2.69
N LEU A 335 -9.85 -3.94 2.25
CA LEU A 335 -10.70 -5.04 2.70
C LEU A 335 -10.06 -6.41 2.45
N VAL A 336 -9.61 -6.65 1.22
CA VAL A 336 -8.87 -7.89 0.85
C VAL A 336 -7.55 -7.98 1.62
N GLY A 337 -6.86 -6.86 1.81
CA GLY A 337 -5.63 -6.79 2.61
C GLY A 337 -5.84 -7.21 4.07
N ALA A 338 -6.95 -6.81 4.68
CA ALA A 338 -7.31 -7.17 6.04
C ALA A 338 -7.59 -8.66 6.19
N ILE A 339 -8.35 -9.25 5.26
CA ILE A 339 -8.63 -10.69 5.22
C ILE A 339 -7.31 -11.47 5.13
N ASN A 340 -6.43 -11.07 4.19
CA ASN A 340 -5.12 -11.68 4.03
C ASN A 340 -4.28 -11.63 5.30
N ARG A 341 -4.34 -10.52 6.06
CA ARG A 341 -3.61 -10.36 7.33
C ARG A 341 -4.17 -11.26 8.43
N ILE A 342 -5.49 -11.35 8.54
CA ILE A 342 -6.16 -12.23 9.52
C ILE A 342 -5.84 -13.70 9.22
N ILE A 343 -5.89 -14.10 7.96
CA ILE A 343 -5.54 -15.47 7.56
C ILE A 343 -4.06 -15.73 7.81
N SER A 344 -3.19 -14.76 7.48
CA SER A 344 -1.76 -14.87 7.79
C SER A 344 -1.51 -15.01 9.30
N PHE A 345 -2.24 -14.26 10.13
CA PHE A 345 -2.17 -14.41 11.59
C PHE A 345 -2.61 -15.82 12.01
N SER A 346 -3.77 -16.28 11.53
CA SER A 346 -4.29 -17.61 11.85
C SER A 346 -3.29 -18.72 11.50
N ARG A 347 -2.62 -18.57 10.35
CA ARG A 347 -1.57 -19.47 9.86
C ARG A 347 -0.32 -19.47 10.70
N ILE A 348 0.13 -18.31 11.15
CA ILE A 348 1.39 -18.17 11.88
C ILE A 348 1.24 -18.71 13.30
N TYR A 349 0.10 -18.45 13.95
CA TYR A 349 -0.15 -18.84 15.34
C TYR A 349 -0.93 -20.15 15.47
N ASN A 350 -1.32 -20.76 14.34
CA ASN A 350 -2.15 -21.95 14.29
C ASN A 350 -3.40 -21.85 15.20
N LYS A 351 -4.03 -20.66 15.22
CA LYS A 351 -5.25 -20.38 16.02
C LYS A 351 -6.16 -19.38 15.30
N ALA A 352 -7.48 -19.51 15.46
CA ALA A 352 -8.39 -18.44 15.04
C ALA A 352 -8.11 -17.19 15.88
N PRO A 353 -7.94 -16.00 15.27
CA PRO A 353 -7.94 -14.79 16.06
C PRO A 353 -9.30 -14.59 16.72
N ASN A 354 -9.33 -14.07 17.93
CA ASN A 354 -10.55 -13.51 18.51
C ASN A 354 -10.74 -12.04 18.08
N LEU A 355 -11.84 -11.39 18.49
CA LEU A 355 -12.12 -10.00 18.10
C LEU A 355 -11.07 -9.00 18.62
N ALA A 356 -10.53 -9.22 19.82
CA ALA A 356 -9.50 -8.34 20.39
C ALA A 356 -8.17 -8.45 19.62
N GLU A 357 -7.75 -9.67 19.27
CA GLU A 357 -6.58 -9.92 18.44
C GLU A 357 -6.76 -9.38 17.03
N THR A 358 -7.95 -9.52 16.45
CA THR A 358 -8.30 -8.94 15.15
C THR A 358 -8.11 -7.42 15.16
N LYS A 359 -8.55 -6.73 16.21
CA LYS A 359 -8.34 -5.28 16.39
C LYS A 359 -6.86 -4.90 16.44
N VAL A 360 -6.04 -5.72 17.09
CA VAL A 360 -4.59 -5.50 17.15
C VAL A 360 -3.94 -5.71 15.79
N VAL A 361 -4.29 -6.80 15.08
CA VAL A 361 -3.74 -7.14 13.75
C VAL A 361 -4.09 -6.11 12.69
N LEU A 362 -5.29 -5.53 12.78
CA LEU A 362 -5.80 -4.57 11.80
C LEU A 362 -5.69 -3.11 12.26
N LYS A 363 -4.95 -2.81 13.33
CA LYS A 363 -4.92 -1.48 13.97
C LYS A 363 -4.62 -0.32 13.01
N ASP A 364 -3.80 -0.53 11.99
CA ASP A 364 -3.42 0.49 10.98
C ASP A 364 -4.44 0.63 9.83
N LEU A 365 -5.26 -0.38 9.58
CA LEU A 365 -6.31 -0.37 8.54
C LEU A 365 -7.65 0.07 9.09
N LEU A 366 -7.95 -0.39 10.30
CA LEU A 366 -9.00 0.17 11.10
C LEU A 366 -8.54 1.59 11.38
N ASN A 367 -9.24 2.58 10.83
CA ASN A 367 -9.13 3.96 11.29
C ASN A 367 -9.68 4.02 12.72
N ILE A 368 -9.07 3.28 13.67
CA ILE A 368 -9.33 3.33 15.11
C ILE A 368 -8.89 4.71 15.52
N SER A 369 -9.78 5.67 15.24
CA SER A 369 -9.81 7.03 15.67
C SER A 369 -8.51 7.53 16.29
N GLU A 370 -7.45 7.67 15.49
CA GLU A 370 -6.46 8.72 15.73
C GLU A 370 -7.15 10.11 15.58
N ASN A 371 -8.41 10.14 15.12
CA ASN A 371 -9.21 11.32 14.78
C ASN A 371 -10.53 11.52 15.56
N LYS A 372 -10.78 10.87 16.72
CA LYS A 372 -11.88 11.35 17.59
C LYS A 372 -11.48 12.59 18.39
N VAL A 373 -10.18 12.78 18.59
CA VAL A 373 -9.66 13.95 19.28
C VAL A 373 -9.50 15.09 18.28
N THR A 374 -10.52 15.93 18.15
CA THR A 374 -10.43 17.17 17.38
C THR A 374 -9.74 18.26 18.20
N ILE A 375 -9.12 19.23 17.53
CA ILE A 375 -8.53 20.41 18.20
C ILE A 375 -9.62 21.17 18.98
N ASP A 376 -10.82 21.25 18.40
CA ASP A 376 -11.99 21.85 19.02
C ASP A 376 -12.39 21.18 20.34
N LEU A 377 -12.40 19.84 20.38
CA LEU A 377 -12.69 19.08 21.59
C LEU A 377 -11.65 19.34 22.68
N ILE A 378 -10.35 19.35 22.32
CA ILE A 378 -9.27 19.66 23.26
C ILE A 378 -9.44 21.08 23.80
N GLN A 379 -9.67 22.07 22.94
CA GLN A 379 -9.87 23.46 23.35
C GLN A 379 -11.05 23.58 24.32
N THR A 380 -12.18 22.92 24.03
CA THR A 380 -13.38 22.95 24.85
C THR A 380 -13.16 22.33 26.24
N LEU A 381 -12.53 21.16 26.31
CA LEU A 381 -12.28 20.47 27.58
C LEU A 381 -11.25 21.23 28.44
N VAL A 382 -10.21 21.79 27.83
CA VAL A 382 -9.22 22.61 28.54
C VAL A 382 -9.85 23.92 29.02
N CYS A 383 -10.69 24.58 28.21
CA CYS A 383 -11.45 25.76 28.62
C CYS A 383 -12.31 25.48 29.86
N ARG A 384 -13.03 24.36 29.85
CA ARG A 384 -13.88 23.92 30.97
C ARG A 384 -13.08 23.69 32.24
N PHE A 385 -11.92 23.02 32.13
CA PHE A 385 -11.06 22.72 33.27
C PHE A 385 -10.47 23.98 33.92
N PHE A 386 -9.99 24.93 33.12
CA PHE A 386 -9.40 26.18 33.61
C PHE A 386 -10.42 27.30 33.85
N LYS A 387 -11.71 27.04 33.58
CA LYS A 387 -12.83 27.99 33.70
C LYS A 387 -12.62 29.27 32.88
N ILE A 388 -12.13 29.11 31.64
CA ILE A 388 -11.98 30.21 30.67
C ILE A 388 -12.86 29.97 29.45
N SER A 389 -13.21 31.04 28.73
CA SER A 389 -13.90 30.91 27.45
C SER A 389 -12.94 30.59 26.30
N LYS A 390 -13.48 29.99 25.22
CA LYS A 390 -12.72 29.70 23.99
C LYS A 390 -12.15 30.98 23.36
N ASN A 391 -12.91 32.07 23.37
CA ASN A 391 -12.47 33.37 22.86
C ASN A 391 -11.29 33.93 23.67
N GLU A 392 -11.30 33.77 24.99
CA GLU A 392 -10.17 34.18 25.83
C GLU A 392 -8.93 33.32 25.60
N MET A 393 -9.11 32.00 25.41
CA MET A 393 -8.02 31.11 25.01
C MET A 393 -7.40 31.54 23.69
N LEU A 394 -8.20 31.95 22.70
CA LEU A 394 -7.74 32.39 21.37
C LEU A 394 -7.23 33.85 21.35
N SER A 395 -7.41 34.62 22.43
CA SER A 395 -6.99 36.02 22.48
C SER A 395 -5.46 36.22 22.37
N SER A 396 -5.03 37.42 21.97
CA SER A 396 -3.60 37.81 21.98
C SER A 396 -3.04 38.09 23.39
N ARG A 397 -3.89 38.09 24.42
CA ARG A 397 -3.53 38.43 25.81
C ARG A 397 -2.48 37.43 26.36
N ARG A 398 -1.53 37.98 27.13
CA ARG A 398 -0.35 37.26 27.66
C ARG A 398 -0.39 37.03 29.17
N SER A 399 -1.51 37.28 29.83
CA SER A 399 -1.67 37.00 31.26
C SER A 399 -1.48 35.51 31.56
N ARG A 400 -0.80 35.18 32.67
CA ARG A 400 -0.45 33.79 33.02
C ARG A 400 -1.68 32.89 33.10
N TYR A 401 -2.80 33.41 33.62
CA TYR A 401 -4.09 32.72 33.71
C TYR A 401 -4.68 32.31 32.34
N LEU A 402 -4.35 33.01 31.24
CA LEU A 402 -4.80 32.65 29.88
C LEU A 402 -3.73 31.87 29.09
N VAL A 403 -2.46 32.21 29.30
CA VAL A 403 -1.33 31.58 28.61
C VAL A 403 -1.17 30.13 29.06
N ARG A 404 -1.34 29.82 30.34
CA ARG A 404 -1.19 28.45 30.86
C ARG A 404 -2.21 27.47 30.26
N PRO A 405 -3.53 27.75 30.27
CA PRO A 405 -4.52 26.91 29.59
C PRO A 405 -4.24 26.75 28.10
N ARG A 406 -3.87 27.84 27.41
CA ARG A 406 -3.53 27.81 25.98
C ARG A 406 -2.34 26.90 25.69
N GLN A 407 -1.27 27.02 26.47
CA GLN A 407 -0.08 26.17 26.34
C GLN A 407 -0.42 24.69 26.60
N THR A 408 -1.25 24.41 27.61
CA THR A 408 -1.75 23.06 27.90
C THR A 408 -2.56 22.49 26.74
N ALA A 409 -3.47 23.27 26.14
CA ALA A 409 -4.24 22.85 24.97
C ALA A 409 -3.35 22.56 23.75
N ILE A 410 -2.36 23.41 23.49
CA ILE A 410 -1.38 23.21 22.41
C ILE A 410 -0.57 21.93 22.64
N TYR A 411 -0.10 21.71 23.88
CA TYR A 411 0.66 20.52 24.25
C TYR A 411 -0.17 19.24 24.06
N LEU A 412 -1.41 19.22 24.56
CA LEU A 412 -2.32 18.09 24.40
C LEU A 412 -2.64 17.85 22.92
N THR A 413 -2.84 18.91 22.14
CA THR A 413 -3.05 18.80 20.69
C THR A 413 -1.86 18.15 20.01
N LYS A 414 -0.63 18.53 20.38
CA LYS A 414 0.58 17.96 19.77
C LYS A 414 0.77 16.47 20.09
N ILE A 415 0.29 16.00 21.24
CA ILE A 415 0.47 14.61 21.70
C ILE A 415 -0.68 13.70 21.27
N LEU A 416 -1.90 14.24 21.23
CA LEU A 416 -3.12 13.47 21.01
C LEU A 416 -3.62 13.53 19.56
N THR A 417 -2.99 14.32 18.69
CA THR A 417 -3.37 14.44 17.28
C THR A 417 -2.14 14.34 16.37
N SER A 418 -2.36 13.93 15.11
CA SER A 418 -1.34 13.86 14.06
C SER A 418 -1.09 15.19 13.34
N LYS A 419 -1.65 16.31 13.86
CA LYS A 419 -1.58 17.62 13.22
C LYS A 419 -0.17 18.20 13.23
N SER A 420 0.20 18.84 12.13
CA SER A 420 1.49 19.52 11.97
C SER A 420 1.54 20.82 12.78
N LEU A 421 2.74 21.30 13.14
CA LEU A 421 2.91 22.55 13.89
C LEU A 421 2.26 23.77 13.19
N PRO A 422 2.33 23.92 11.86
CA PRO A 422 1.62 25.00 11.16
C PRO A 422 0.10 24.88 11.25
N GLU A 423 -0.46 23.66 11.16
CA GLU A 423 -1.91 23.44 11.31
C GLU A 423 -2.39 23.76 12.72
N ILE A 424 -1.64 23.36 13.75
CA ILE A 424 -1.92 23.74 15.14
C ILE A 424 -1.86 25.27 15.27
N GLY A 425 -0.87 25.93 14.66
CA GLY A 425 -0.77 27.40 14.64
C GLY A 425 -2.03 28.09 14.12
N ARG A 426 -2.60 27.60 13.01
CA ARG A 426 -3.83 28.13 12.39
C ARG A 426 -5.02 28.08 13.37
N GLU A 427 -5.22 26.94 14.01
CA GLU A 427 -6.35 26.69 14.93
C GLU A 427 -6.24 27.45 16.27
N PHE A 428 -5.04 27.91 16.63
CA PHE A 428 -4.79 28.74 17.82
C PHE A 428 -4.54 30.21 17.46
N SER A 429 -5.35 30.74 16.53
CA SER A 429 -5.35 32.14 16.08
C SER A 429 -4.19 32.52 15.16
N ASN A 430 -3.89 31.68 14.17
CA ASN A 430 -2.83 31.90 13.18
C ASN A 430 -1.46 32.22 13.79
N ARG A 431 -1.12 31.54 14.88
CA ARG A 431 0.17 31.71 15.55
C ARG A 431 1.28 31.00 14.78
N ASP A 432 2.47 31.60 14.80
CA ASP A 432 3.65 31.02 14.18
C ASP A 432 4.03 29.68 14.81
N HIS A 433 4.55 28.78 13.98
CA HIS A 433 5.03 27.46 14.38
C HIS A 433 6.07 27.51 15.52
N THR A 434 6.88 28.59 15.60
CA THR A 434 7.84 28.82 16.69
C THR A 434 7.15 29.04 18.05
N THR A 435 6.00 29.71 18.07
CA THR A 435 5.18 29.92 19.28
C THR A 435 4.60 28.59 19.78
N ILE A 436 4.24 27.70 18.86
CA ILE A 436 3.78 26.34 19.19
C ILE A 436 4.90 25.54 19.83
N ILE A 437 6.10 25.55 19.24
CA ILE A 437 7.29 24.87 19.79
C ILE A 437 7.61 25.38 21.20
N HIS A 438 7.60 26.70 21.40
CA HIS A 438 7.87 27.30 22.71
C HIS A 438 6.82 26.87 23.75
N SER A 439 5.55 26.82 23.36
CA SER A 439 4.44 26.40 24.23
C SER A 439 4.58 24.94 24.69
N VAL A 440 4.94 24.03 23.78
CA VAL A 440 5.19 22.62 24.09
C VAL A 440 6.37 22.48 25.07
N LYS A 441 7.52 23.09 24.76
CA LYS A 441 8.71 23.04 25.63
C LYS A 441 8.45 23.63 27.02
N THR A 442 7.61 24.66 27.11
CA THR A 442 7.25 25.29 28.39
C THR A 442 6.48 24.32 29.28
N ILE A 443 5.51 23.58 28.71
CA ILE A 443 4.74 22.59 29.47
C ILE A 443 5.62 21.39 29.87
N GLU A 444 6.50 20.92 28.98
CA GLU A 444 7.44 19.84 29.31
C GLU A 444 8.34 20.19 30.52
N LYS A 445 8.93 21.39 30.52
CA LYS A 445 9.73 21.88 31.67
C LYS A 445 8.93 22.04 32.96
N LEU A 446 7.65 22.38 32.87
CA LEU A 446 6.79 22.53 34.05
C LEU A 446 6.41 21.17 34.62
N LYS A 447 6.19 20.15 33.77
CA LYS A 447 5.91 18.78 34.22
C LYS A 447 7.05 18.16 35.03
N GLU A 448 8.30 18.58 34.78
CA GLU A 448 9.46 18.10 35.55
C GLU A 448 9.50 18.68 36.97
N LYS A 449 8.91 19.86 37.20
CA LYS A 449 9.04 20.62 38.44
C LYS A 449 7.79 20.60 39.32
N ASP A 450 6.63 20.31 38.72
CA ASP A 450 5.33 20.46 39.36
C ASP A 450 4.50 19.16 39.22
N PRO A 451 4.44 18.33 40.28
CA PRO A 451 3.65 17.10 40.30
C PRO A 451 2.14 17.34 40.11
N GLU A 452 1.61 18.46 40.61
CA GLU A 452 0.19 18.81 40.50
C GLU A 452 -0.18 19.10 39.04
N MET A 453 0.71 19.77 38.30
CA MET A 453 0.54 20.01 36.87
C MET A 453 0.53 18.71 36.06
N VAL A 454 1.35 17.72 36.45
CA VAL A 454 1.36 16.39 35.80
C VAL A 454 0.04 15.68 36.01
N GLU A 455 -0.49 15.70 37.24
CA GLU A 455 -1.79 15.09 37.54
C GLU A 455 -2.92 15.76 36.75
N ASN A 456 -2.94 17.09 36.68
CA ASN A 456 -3.94 17.86 35.93
C ASN A 456 -3.90 17.56 34.42
N ILE A 457 -2.70 17.48 33.83
CA ILE A 457 -2.53 17.11 32.42
C ILE A 457 -2.99 15.67 32.18
N ASN A 458 -2.69 14.75 33.09
CA ASN A 458 -3.11 13.35 32.96
C ASN A 458 -4.63 13.19 33.10
N LYS A 459 -5.28 13.92 34.02
CA LYS A 459 -6.75 13.98 34.13
C LYS A 459 -7.38 14.47 32.83
N LEU A 460 -6.90 15.59 32.29
CA LEU A 460 -7.37 16.13 31.01
C LEU A 460 -7.15 15.15 29.86
N LYS A 461 -5.96 14.54 29.79
CA LYS A 461 -5.62 13.52 28.78
C LYS A 461 -6.59 12.34 28.83
N ASN A 462 -6.88 11.83 30.03
CA ASN A 462 -7.79 10.70 30.21
C ASN A 462 -9.24 11.09 29.84
N GLN A 463 -9.70 12.28 30.21
CA GLN A 463 -11.02 12.77 29.79
C GLN A 463 -11.14 12.88 28.26
N ILE A 464 -10.11 13.40 27.59
CA ILE A 464 -10.09 13.54 26.12
C ILE A 464 -10.10 12.17 25.42
N LEU A 465 -9.44 11.16 26.00
CA LEU A 465 -9.32 9.83 25.39
C LEU A 465 -10.51 8.90 25.68
N TYR A 466 -11.11 8.98 26.88
CA TYR A 466 -12.04 7.96 27.37
C TYR A 466 -13.50 8.43 27.55
N ASN A 467 -13.80 9.73 27.70
CA ASN A 467 -15.18 10.21 27.92
C ASN A 467 -16.03 10.37 26.64
N ASN A 468 -15.57 9.88 25.49
CA ASN A 468 -16.34 9.89 24.24
C ASN A 468 -17.46 8.84 24.17
N LYS A 469 -17.92 8.31 25.33
CA LYS A 469 -19.04 7.35 25.42
C LYS A 469 -20.33 7.94 25.97
N ASP A 470 -20.29 9.10 26.64
CA ASP A 470 -21.45 9.58 27.43
C ASP A 470 -22.14 10.85 26.88
N ASN A 471 -21.75 11.34 25.70
CA ASN A 471 -22.34 12.57 25.11
C ASN A 471 -23.06 12.33 23.76
N GLU A 472 -23.51 11.10 23.49
CA GLU A 472 -24.56 10.84 22.49
C GLU A 472 -25.84 10.42 23.24
N ILE A 473 -26.57 11.42 23.74
CA ILE A 473 -28.01 11.35 24.02
C ILE A 473 -28.65 12.56 23.37
#